data_AF-A0A1C4GGB2-F1
#
_entry.id   AF-A0A1C4GGB2-F1
#
_cell.length_a   1.000
_cell.length_b   1.000
_cell.length_c   1.000
_cell.angle_alpha   90.00
_cell.angle_beta   90.00
_cell.angle_gamma   90.00
#
_symmetry.space_group_name_H-M   'P 1'
#
loop_
_entity.id
_entity.type
_entity.pdbx_description
1 polymer ?
#
loop_
_entity_poly.entity_id
_entity_poly.type
_entity_poly.pdbx_seq_one_letter_code
_entity_poly.pdbx_strand_id
1 'polypeptide(L)'
;MEQGEVDKIRIVHYTHEGDPVFQTLEYSGTDIIRILDNRQDRFAGNHTDIDEDSCKRIVKEQRELQTAYRLIDCVNENGRNGYDLLYVPKK
;
A
#
# COMPACT_ATOMS: atom_id res chain seq x y z
N MET A 1 6.90 -23.66 11.33
CA MET A 1 6.64 -22.52 10.43
C MET A 1 6.87 -21.28 11.27
N GLU A 2 7.85 -20.45 10.94
CA GLU A 2 7.94 -19.12 11.56
C GLU A 2 6.79 -18.30 10.97
N GLN A 3 5.81 -17.94 11.82
CA GLN A 3 4.83 -16.92 11.48
C GLN A 3 5.51 -15.56 11.66
N GLY A 4 5.21 -14.59 10.80
CA GLY A 4 5.76 -13.25 10.97
C GLY A 4 5.30 -12.62 12.29
N GLU A 5 6.09 -11.72 12.84
CA GLU A 5 5.69 -10.96 14.03
C GLU A 5 4.68 -9.87 13.67
N VAL A 6 3.72 -9.63 14.57
CA VAL A 6 2.79 -8.51 14.46
C VAL A 6 3.58 -7.22 14.35
N ASP A 7 3.38 -6.48 13.26
CA ASP A 7 4.10 -5.25 13.00
C ASP A 7 3.23 -4.25 12.24
N LYS A 8 3.61 -2.98 12.33
CA LYS A 8 2.93 -1.86 11.70
C LYS A 8 3.94 -0.93 11.06
N ILE A 9 3.80 -0.74 9.75
CA ILE A 9 4.61 0.21 8.99
C ILE A 9 3.74 1.28 8.34
N ARG A 10 4.32 2.46 8.12
CA ARG A 10 3.69 3.53 7.35
C ARG A 10 4.61 3.99 6.23
N ILE A 11 4.06 4.00 5.03
CA ILE A 11 4.67 4.54 3.83
C ILE A 11 3.98 5.87 3.55
N VAL A 12 4.77 6.92 3.35
CA VAL A 12 4.26 8.25 3.00
C VAL A 12 4.60 8.52 1.55
N HIS A 13 3.57 8.70 0.74
CA HIS A 13 3.69 9.20 -0.62
C HIS A 13 3.36 10.69 -0.63
N TYR A 14 3.84 11.36 -1.67
CA TYR A 14 3.49 12.76 -1.93
C TYR A 14 2.86 12.85 -3.30
N THR A 15 1.79 13.64 -3.42
CA THR A 15 1.20 13.99 -4.71
C THR A 15 2.17 14.82 -5.54
N HIS A 16 1.82 15.11 -6.79
CA HIS A 16 2.63 15.97 -7.66
C HIS A 16 2.79 17.38 -7.09
N GLU A 17 1.79 17.86 -6.34
CA GLU A 17 1.75 19.16 -5.68
C GLU A 17 2.46 19.15 -4.31
N GLY A 18 2.78 17.96 -3.79
CA GLY A 18 3.49 17.78 -2.52
C GLY A 18 2.60 17.52 -1.31
N ASP A 19 1.31 17.25 -1.49
CA ASP A 19 0.42 16.86 -0.39
C ASP A 19 0.67 15.40 0.01
N PRO A 20 0.70 15.06 1.30
CA PRO A 20 0.99 13.70 1.74
C PRO A 20 -0.21 12.76 1.59
N VAL A 21 0.07 11.53 1.18
CA VAL A 21 -0.85 10.40 1.18
C VAL A 21 -0.26 9.30 2.04
N PHE A 22 -0.97 8.88 3.09
CA PHE A 22 -0.48 7.92 4.06
C PHE A 22 -0.98 6.52 3.73
N GLN A 23 -0.07 5.58 3.56
CA GLN A 23 -0.39 4.16 3.41
C GLN A 23 0.17 3.39 4.60
N THR A 24 -0.71 2.90 5.47
CA THR A 24 -0.35 2.11 6.66
C THR A 24 -0.63 0.64 6.41
N LEU A 25 0.31 -0.24 6.75
CA LEU A 25 0.16 -1.69 6.69
C LEU A 25 0.27 -2.25 8.12
N GLU A 26 -0.75 -2.98 8.55
CA GLU A 26 -0.80 -3.63 9.86
C GLU A 26 -0.89 -5.14 9.65
N TYR A 27 0.16 -5.87 10.05
CA TYR A 27 0.19 -7.31 9.96
C TYR A 27 -0.29 -7.95 11.27
N SER A 28 -1.33 -8.79 11.20
CA SER A 28 -1.95 -9.43 12.36
C SER A 28 -1.34 -10.80 12.73
N GLY A 29 -0.30 -11.25 12.01
CA GLY A 29 0.19 -12.62 12.05
C GLY A 29 -0.43 -13.53 10.98
N THR A 30 -1.53 -13.09 10.35
CA THR A 30 -2.19 -13.81 9.24
C THR A 30 -2.46 -12.92 8.03
N ASP A 31 -2.98 -11.72 8.28
CA ASP A 31 -3.47 -10.79 7.28
C ASP A 31 -2.74 -9.46 7.39
N ILE A 32 -2.75 -8.72 6.29
CA ILE A 32 -2.23 -7.36 6.22
C ILE A 32 -3.42 -6.43 6.00
N ILE A 33 -3.75 -5.63 7.00
CA ILE A 33 -4.73 -4.55 6.86
C ILE A 33 -4.02 -3.35 6.24
N ARG A 34 -4.48 -2.95 5.06
CA ARG A 34 -4.03 -1.76 4.35
C ARG A 34 -4.99 -0.63 4.63
N ILE A 35 -4.46 0.51 5.09
CA ILE A 35 -5.22 1.76 5.27
C ILE A 35 -4.56 2.85 4.42
N LEU A 36 -5.31 3.41 3.46
CA LEU A 36 -4.89 4.56 2.65
C LEU A 36 -5.68 5.79 3.09
N ASP A 37 -5.00 6.76 3.68
CA ASP A 37 -5.55 8.06 4.08
C ASP A 37 -5.01 9.15 3.14
N ASN A 38 -5.87 9.65 2.25
CA ASN A 38 -5.55 10.75 1.35
C ASN A 38 -6.26 12.06 1.74
N ARG A 39 -6.75 12.20 2.98
CA ARG A 39 -7.50 13.40 3.41
C ARG A 39 -6.71 14.69 3.44
N GLN A 40 -5.38 14.60 3.32
CA GLN A 40 -4.51 15.76 3.21
C GLN A 40 -4.24 16.19 1.76
N ASP A 41 -4.73 15.44 0.77
CA ASP A 41 -4.68 15.85 -0.64
C ASP A 41 -5.70 16.98 -0.88
N ARG A 42 -5.19 18.20 -1.01
CA ARG A 42 -6.04 19.39 -1.16
C ARG A 42 -6.59 19.55 -2.58
N PHE A 43 -6.03 18.81 -3.54
CA PHE A 43 -6.40 18.88 -4.95
C PHE A 43 -7.34 17.74 -5.38
N ALA A 44 -7.50 16.69 -4.56
CA ALA A 44 -8.46 15.61 -4.77
C ALA A 44 -9.94 16.05 -4.69
N GLY A 45 -10.24 17.26 -4.20
CA GLY A 45 -11.61 17.76 -4.06
C GLY A 45 -12.44 16.88 -3.11
N ASN A 46 -13.57 16.35 -3.58
CA ASN A 46 -14.41 15.45 -2.79
C ASN A 46 -13.94 13.98 -2.81
N HIS A 47 -12.76 13.69 -3.39
CA HIS A 47 -12.20 12.34 -3.50
C HIS A 47 -11.15 12.06 -2.40
N THR A 48 -11.34 12.68 -1.25
CA THR A 48 -10.54 12.46 -0.05
C THR A 48 -11.29 11.56 0.92
N ASP A 49 -10.72 10.42 1.28
CA ASP A 49 -11.30 9.48 2.24
C ASP A 49 -10.23 8.62 2.92
N ILE A 50 -10.67 7.70 3.76
CA ILE A 50 -9.88 6.57 4.23
C ILE A 50 -10.38 5.31 3.52
N ASP A 51 -9.51 4.67 2.77
CA ASP A 51 -9.77 3.39 2.10
C ASP A 51 -9.07 2.25 2.85
N GLU A 52 -9.80 1.17 3.13
CA GLU A 52 -9.30 0.01 3.88
C GLU A 52 -9.53 -1.30 3.11
N ASP A 53 -8.51 -2.16 3.09
CA ASP A 53 -8.64 -3.52 2.57
C ASP A 53 -7.76 -4.51 3.34
N SER A 54 -8.18 -5.78 3.35
CA SER A 54 -7.44 -6.90 3.91
C SER A 54 -6.76 -7.68 2.79
N CYS A 55 -5.43 -7.80 2.87
CA CYS A 55 -4.59 -8.52 1.91
C CYS A 55 -3.83 -9.66 2.59
N LYS A 56 -3.31 -10.64 1.82
CA LYS A 56 -2.58 -11.78 2.41
C LYS A 56 -1.07 -11.63 2.42
N ARG A 57 -0.48 -10.93 1.44
CA ARG A 57 0.98 -10.91 1.28
C ARG A 57 1.50 -9.72 0.49
N ILE A 58 2.78 -9.44 0.70
CA ILE A 58 3.56 -8.50 -0.12
C ILE A 58 4.42 -9.31 -1.08
N VAL A 59 4.41 -8.93 -2.36
CA VAL A 59 5.32 -9.46 -3.38
C VAL A 59 6.31 -8.41 -3.84
N LYS A 60 7.52 -8.88 -4.14
CA LYS A 60 8.59 -8.11 -4.75
C LYS A 60 8.70 -8.51 -6.22
N GLU A 61 8.33 -7.61 -7.12
CA GLU A 61 8.41 -7.81 -8.57
C GLU A 61 9.62 -7.05 -9.12
N GLN A 62 10.57 -7.79 -9.73
CA GLN A 62 11.65 -7.14 -10.46
C GLN A 62 11.18 -6.78 -11.87
N ARG A 63 11.17 -5.47 -12.18
CA ARG A 63 10.88 -4.95 -13.53
C ARG A 63 12.16 -4.44 -14.18
N GLU A 64 12.10 -4.08 -15.46
CA GLU A 64 13.27 -3.65 -16.23
C GLU A 64 14.01 -2.47 -15.55
N LEU A 65 13.26 -1.42 -15.18
CA LEU A 65 13.81 -0.17 -14.63
C LEU A 65 13.74 -0.05 -13.10
N GLN A 66 12.88 -0.84 -12.44
CA GLN A 66 12.58 -0.67 -11.03
C GLN A 66 12.17 -1.98 -10.35
N THR A 67 12.23 -2.00 -9.03
CA THR A 67 11.59 -3.03 -8.20
C THR A 67 10.26 -2.50 -7.70
N ALA A 68 9.18 -3.24 -7.93
CA ALA A 68 7.87 -2.92 -7.40
C ALA A 68 7.55 -3.80 -6.19
N TYR A 69 7.05 -3.19 -5.12
CA TYR A 69 6.48 -3.87 -3.96
C TYR A 69 4.98 -3.71 -4.02
N ARG A 70 4.23 -4.82 -3.92
CA ARG A 70 2.77 -4.82 -4.09
C ARG A 70 2.12 -5.71 -3.05
N LEU A 71 0.99 -5.27 -2.51
CA LEU A 71 0.06 -6.12 -1.79
C LEU A 71 -0.74 -6.94 -2.79
N ILE A 72 -0.99 -8.20 -2.48
CA ILE A 72 -1.85 -9.05 -3.30
C ILE A 72 -2.75 -9.95 -2.46
N ASP A 73 -3.69 -10.60 -3.15
CA ASP A 73 -4.73 -11.45 -2.56
C ASP A 73 -5.60 -10.63 -1.59
N CYS A 74 -6.07 -9.47 -2.06
CA CYS A 74 -6.90 -8.52 -1.31
C CYS A 74 -8.39 -8.75 -1.54
N VAL A 75 -9.24 -8.37 -0.58
CA VAL A 75 -10.68 -8.71 -0.59
C VAL A 75 -11.48 -7.80 -1.53
N ASN A 76 -11.18 -6.50 -1.55
CA ASN A 76 -12.02 -5.49 -2.21
C ASN A 76 -11.51 -5.08 -3.61
N GLU A 77 -10.39 -5.64 -4.06
CA GLU A 77 -9.72 -5.22 -5.30
C GLU A 77 -10.38 -5.87 -6.53
N ASN A 78 -11.29 -5.13 -7.17
CA ASN A 78 -12.10 -5.52 -8.34
C ASN A 78 -11.24 -5.86 -9.59
N GLY A 79 -10.66 -7.05 -9.62
CA GLY A 79 -10.06 -7.68 -10.82
C GLY A 79 -8.57 -7.41 -11.05
N ARG A 80 -7.88 -6.71 -10.14
CA ARG A 80 -6.42 -6.48 -10.20
C ARG A 80 -5.63 -7.22 -9.10
N ASN A 81 -6.35 -7.85 -8.15
CA ASN A 81 -5.85 -8.68 -7.05
C ASN A 81 -4.76 -8.02 -6.17
N GLY A 82 -4.68 -6.70 -6.05
CA GLY A 82 -3.70 -6.04 -5.19
C GLY A 82 -3.43 -4.55 -5.40
N TYR A 83 -2.66 -3.97 -4.46
CA TYR A 83 -2.29 -2.55 -4.43
C TYR A 83 -0.78 -2.36 -4.57
N ASP A 84 -0.35 -1.29 -5.23
CA ASP A 84 1.07 -0.92 -5.25
C ASP A 84 1.49 -0.24 -3.95
N LEU A 85 2.66 -0.62 -3.42
CA LEU A 85 3.23 -0.06 -2.18
C LEU A 85 4.36 0.91 -2.44
N LEU A 86 5.35 0.49 -3.22
CA LEU A 86 6.58 1.26 -3.41
C LEU A 86 7.27 0.82 -4.69
N TYR A 87 7.81 1.80 -5.41
CA TYR A 87 8.68 1.59 -6.56
C TYR A 87 10.08 2.07 -6.21
N VAL A 88 11.07 1.19 -6.32
CA VAL A 88 12.48 1.48 -6.06
C VAL A 88 13.25 1.39 -7.38
N PRO A 89 13.76 2.51 -7.93
CA PRO A 89 14.57 2.49 -9.14
C PRO A 89 15.77 1.56 -8.98
N LYS A 90 16.13 0.85 -10.06
CA LYS A 90 17.40 0.12 -10.09
C LYS A 90 18.54 1.14 -10.22
N LYS A 91 19.64 0.85 -9.51
CA LYS A 91 20.89 1.63 -9.63
C LYS A 91 21.58 1.35 -10.95
#